data_AF-A0AA90TWH6-F1
#
_entry.id   AF-A0AA90TWH6-F1
#
_cell.length_a   1.000
_cell.length_b   1.000
_cell.length_c   1.000
_cell.angle_alpha   90.00
_cell.angle_beta   90.00
_cell.angle_gamma   90.00
#
_symmetry.space_group_name_H-M   'P 1'
#
loop_
_entity.id
_entity.type
_entity.pdbx_description
1 polymer ?
#
loop_
_entity_poly.entity_id
_entity_poly.type
_entity_poly.pdbx_seq_one_letter_code
_entity_poly.pdbx_strand_id
1 'polypeptide(L)' 'MIGSIGCHSLRKTFGYQLHKKGVDITPIMAIFGHSSPEITLAYIGITDEEISDASL' A
#
# COMPACT_ATOMS: atom_id res chain seq x y z
N MET A 1 23.63 10.32 0.86
CA MET A 1 22.25 9.95 0.45
C MET A 1 21.34 10.03 1.66
N ILE A 2 20.63 11.14 1.85
CA ILE A 2 19.56 11.22 2.84
C ILE A 2 18.28 10.92 2.06
N GLY A 3 17.80 9.68 2.13
CA GLY A 3 16.51 9.31 1.61
C GLY A 3 15.47 10.17 2.31
N SER A 4 14.84 11.07 1.57
CA SER A 4 13.91 12.05 2.13
C SER A 4 12.75 11.32 2.80
N ILE A 5 12.79 11.21 4.13
CA ILE A 5 11.66 10.75 4.96
C ILE A 5 10.66 11.91 4.97
N GLY A 6 10.00 12.14 3.84
CA GLY A 6 8.87 13.06 3.76
C GLY A 6 7.61 12.39 4.31
N CYS A 7 6.63 13.19 4.76
CA CYS A 7 5.34 12.69 5.26
C CYS A 7 4.62 11.76 4.26
N HIS A 8 4.91 11.90 2.97
CA HIS A 8 4.42 10.98 1.93
C HIS A 8 4.97 9.56 2.09
N SER A 9 6.20 9.39 2.56
CA SER A 9 6.80 8.07 2.82
C SER A 9 6.11 7.38 3.99
N LEU A 10 5.73 8.11 5.05
CA LEU A 10 5.01 7.54 6.19
C LEU A 10 3.62 7.03 5.82
N ARG A 11 2.85 7.79 5.03
CA ARG A 11 1.51 7.37 4.59
C ARG A 11 1.56 6.12 3.72
N LYS A 12 2.54 6.05 2.81
CA LYS A 12 2.78 4.85 1.98
C LYS A 12 3.18 3.64 2.82
N THR A 13 4.14 3.82 3.74
CA THR A 13 4.57 2.76 4.66
C THR A 13 3.43 2.28 5.57
N PHE A 14 2.57 3.18 6.04
CA PHE A 14 1.41 2.82 6.86
C PHE A 14 0.44 1.91 6.08
N GLY A 15 0.10 2.27 4.84
CA GLY A 15 -0.76 1.44 3.99
C GLY A 15 -0.14 0.08 3.65
N TYR A 16 1.16 0.06 3.34
CA TYR A 16 1.90 -1.18 3.10
C TYR A 16 1.89 -2.10 4.33
N GLN A 17 2.14 -1.54 5.52
CA GLN A 17 2.11 -2.29 6.79
C GLN A 17 0.73 -2.87 7.11
N LEU A 18 -0.36 -2.14 6.81
CA LEU A 18 -1.72 -2.65 6.98
C LEU A 18 -1.99 -3.82 6.05
N HIS A 19 -1.66 -3.67 4.76
CA HIS A 19 -1.83 -4.75 3.78
C HIS A 19 -1.02 -5.99 4.16
N LYS A 20 0.25 -5.82 4.56
CA LYS A 20 1.13 -6.91 5.02
C LYS A 20 0.63 -7.62 6.29
N LYS A 21 -0.16 -6.94 7.12
CA LYS A 21 -0.80 -7.53 8.30
C LYS A 21 -2.09 -8.29 7.97
N GLY A 22 -2.46 -8.38 6.69
CA GLY A 22 -3.68 -9.06 6.24
C GLY A 22 -4.93 -8.20 6.29
N VAL A 23 -4.79 -6.86 6.37
CA VAL A 23 -5.93 -5.95 6.23
C VAL A 23 -6.31 -5.86 4.77
N ASP A 24 -7.60 -6.06 4.47
CA ASP A 24 -8.13 -5.93 3.12
C ASP A 24 -7.87 -4.54 2.52
N ILE A 25 -7.76 -4.46 1.19
CA ILE A 25 -7.45 -3.22 0.48
C ILE A 25 -8.59 -2.18 0.60
N THR A 26 -9.84 -2.61 0.79
CA THR A 26 -11.03 -1.75 0.87
C THR A 26 -10.97 -0.70 1.98
N PRO A 27 -10.70 -1.06 3.26
CA PRO A 27 -10.52 -0.05 4.31
C PRO A 27 -9.30 0.84 4.07
N ILE A 28 -8.23 0.32 3.47
CA ILE A 28 -7.03 1.10 3.13
C ILE A 28 -7.37 2.16 2.07
N MET A 29 -8.18 1.81 1.07
CA MET A 29 -8.71 2.74 0.06
C MET A 29 -9.52 3.86 0.71
N ALA A 30 -10.40 3.55 1.67
CA ALA A 30 -11.21 4.54 2.37
C ALA A 30 -10.35 5.52 3.19
N ILE A 31 -9.30 5.02 3.87
CA ILE A 31 -8.33 5.86 4.59
C ILE A 31 -7.55 6.78 3.63
N PHE A 32 -7.27 6.30 2.43
CA PHE A 32 -6.55 7.06 1.42
C PHE A 32 -7.40 7.94 0.51
N GLY A 33 -8.72 7.73 0.48
CA GLY A 33 -9.64 8.43 -0.40
C GLY A 33 -9.44 8.07 -1.87
N HIS A 34 -9.00 6.83 -2.15
CA HIS A 34 -8.79 6.36 -3.52
C HIS A 34 -10.04 5.68 -4.07
N SER A 35 -10.32 5.94 -5.34
CA SER A 35 -11.51 5.41 -6.04
C SER A 35 -11.38 3.95 -6.46
N SER A 36 -10.15 3.42 -6.52
CA SER A 36 -9.87 2.06 -7.02
C SER A 36 -8.76 1.37 -6.21
N PRO A 37 -8.80 0.03 -6.09
CA PRO A 37 -7.77 -0.73 -5.40
C PRO A 37 -6.41 -0.66 -6.09
N GLU A 38 -6.37 -0.64 -7.42
CA GLU A 38 -5.12 -0.45 -8.20
C GLU A 38 -4.37 0.83 -7.81
N ILE A 39 -5.11 1.93 -7.60
CA ILE A 39 -4.52 3.21 -7.17
C ILE A 39 -3.87 3.04 -5.79
N THR A 40 -4.52 2.31 -4.88
CA THR A 40 -4.00 2.04 -3.54
C THR A 40 -2.78 1.14 -3.56
N LEU A 41 -2.80 0.06 -4.34
CA LEU A 41 -1.68 -0.88 -4.50
C LEU A 41 -0.45 -0.18 -5.09
N ALA A 42 -0.64 0.59 -6.16
CA ALA A 42 0.42 1.41 -6.76
C ALA A 42 0.94 2.47 -5.76
N TYR A 43 0.06 3.07 -4.96
CA TYR A 43 0.45 4.08 -3.97
C TYR A 43 1.33 3.50 -2.85
N ILE A 44 1.04 2.29 -2.37
CA ILE A 44 1.82 1.60 -1.33
C ILE A 44 2.99 0.78 -1.89
N GLY A 45 3.14 0.72 -3.21
CA GLY A 45 4.26 0.07 -3.89
C GLY A 45 4.17 -1.45 -3.95
N ILE A 46 2.95 -2.01 -3.88
CA ILE A 46 2.73 -3.45 -4.12
C ILE A 46 2.58 -3.63 -5.62
N THR A 47 3.59 -4.23 -6.25
CA THR A 47 3.56 -4.67 -7.65
C THR A 47 2.94 -6.07 -7.73
N ASP A 48 2.40 -6.43 -8.89
CA ASP A 48 1.76 -7.74 -9.15
C ASP A 48 2.61 -8.96 -8.74
N GLU A 49 3.94 -8.80 -8.66
CA GLU A 49 4.87 -9.83 -8.16
C GLU A 49 4.62 -10.24 -6.71
N GLU A 50 4.22 -9.34 -5.79
CA GLU A 50 3.89 -9.72 -4.40
C GLU A 50 2.48 -10.34 -4.29
N ILE A 51 1.57 -10.02 -5.20
CA ILE A 51 0.20 -10.58 -5.23
C ILE A 51 0.22 -12.04 -5.71
N SER A 52 1.13 -12.35 -6.64
CA SER A 52 1.31 -13.71 -7.16
C SER A 52 1.86 -14.69 -6.12
N ASP A 53 2.60 -14.23 -5.09
CA ASP A 53 3.19 -15.09 -4.05
C ASP A 53 2.18 -15.47 -2.95
N ALA A 54 1.17 -14.63 -2.71
CA ALA A 54 0.07 -14.90 -1.77
C ALA A 54 -0.98 -15.92 -2.29
N SER A 55 -0.82 -16.39 -3.53
CA SER A 55 -1.77 -17.28 -4.22
C SER A 55 -1.38 -18.78 -4.17
N LEU A 56 -0.38 -19.15 -3.35
CA LEU A 56 0.11 -20.53 -3.19
C LEU A 56 -0.25 -21.15 -1.83
#